data_AF-A0A962LME3-F1
#
_entry.id   AF-A0A962LME3-F1
#
_cell.length_a   1.000
_cell.length_b   1.000
_cell.length_c   1.000
_cell.angle_alpha   90.00
_cell.angle_beta   90.00
_cell.angle_gamma   90.00
#
_symmetry.space_group_name_H-M   'P 1'
#
loop_
_entity.id
_entity.type
_entity.pdbx_description
1 polymer ?
#
loop_
_entity_poly.entity_id
_entity_poly.type
_entity_poly.pdbx_seq_one_letter_code
_entity_poly.pdbx_strand_id
1 'polypeptide(L)'
;MSETSGNAVVENTRPESYSKKKLDFSPDIFARCVLFMVRWRSRVPGWRIQTMGRLTTSEIEGIRLIEGALPKVSDLRMRKILEKHLEDERRHASVFGERYKCLQEEAGLEVQPPPPAISQTKRFTILELVAYLEVQESRAIALLETYAELFEGDDKTVAHITRNIKDEKFHATWTHLQLERWIKEGLEREVKAARAEANRTDRRAFWMQFFSFIRVMPSLIVKGYMPQLFRKTPAPM
;
A
#
# COMPACT_ATOMS: atom_id res chain seq x y z
N MET A 1 -58.62 -2.35 2.00
CA MET A 1 -57.44 -3.13 2.40
C MET A 1 -56.22 -2.42 1.84
N SER A 2 -55.57 -1.60 2.66
CA SER A 2 -54.45 -0.75 2.26
C SER A 2 -53.15 -1.36 2.78
N GLU A 3 -52.36 -1.93 1.88
CA GLU A 3 -51.03 -2.46 2.17
C GLU A 3 -50.05 -1.30 2.31
N THR A 4 -49.68 -0.97 3.54
CA THR A 4 -48.58 -0.06 3.84
C THR A 4 -47.27 -0.82 3.71
N SER A 5 -46.52 -0.57 2.64
CA SER A 5 -45.17 -1.09 2.46
C SER A 5 -44.21 -0.41 3.46
N GLY A 6 -43.75 -1.18 4.43
CA GLY A 6 -42.71 -0.76 5.36
C GLY A 6 -41.34 -0.77 4.67
N ASN A 7 -40.89 0.41 4.22
CA ASN A 7 -39.50 0.62 3.85
C ASN A 7 -38.65 0.58 5.13
N ALA A 8 -38.02 -0.56 5.39
CA ALA A 8 -36.99 -0.67 6.40
C ALA A 8 -35.76 0.14 5.93
N VAL A 9 -35.59 1.32 6.51
CA VAL A 9 -34.36 2.11 6.38
C VAL A 9 -33.25 1.28 7.01
N VAL A 10 -32.38 0.70 6.18
CA VAL A 10 -31.15 0.08 6.64
C VAL A 10 -30.27 1.22 7.15
N GLU A 11 -30.30 1.44 8.47
CA GLU A 11 -29.38 2.35 9.13
C GLU A 11 -27.95 1.95 8.79
N ASN A 12 -27.32 2.76 7.95
CA ASN A 12 -25.91 2.67 7.62
C ASN A 12 -25.13 3.20 8.83
N THR A 13 -25.08 2.43 9.91
CA THR A 13 -24.24 2.70 11.07
C THR A 13 -22.80 2.64 10.59
N ARG A 14 -22.23 3.80 10.23
CA ARG A 14 -20.79 3.94 10.09
C ARG A 14 -20.18 3.43 11.39
N PRO A 15 -19.34 2.38 11.37
CA PRO A 15 -18.69 1.93 12.58
C PRO A 15 -17.91 3.12 13.15
N GLU A 16 -18.19 3.44 14.41
CA GLU A 16 -17.45 4.44 15.18
C GLU A 16 -15.96 4.25 14.93
N SER A 17 -15.28 5.36 14.67
CA SER A 17 -13.87 5.43 14.32
C SER A 17 -13.06 4.33 15.03
N TYR A 18 -12.56 3.38 14.25
CA TYR A 18 -11.63 2.36 14.73
C TYR A 18 -10.41 3.11 15.31
N SER A 19 -10.46 3.31 16.63
CA SER A 19 -9.42 4.03 17.36
C SER A 19 -8.13 3.23 17.21
N LYS A 20 -7.02 3.95 17.01
CA LYS A 20 -5.63 3.48 16.86
C LYS A 20 -5.19 2.32 17.78
N LYS A 21 -5.93 2.00 18.84
CA LYS A 21 -5.56 1.04 19.89
C LYS A 21 -5.75 -0.45 19.58
N LYS A 22 -6.34 -0.87 18.45
CA LYS A 22 -6.55 -2.32 18.16
C LYS A 22 -5.85 -2.88 16.92
N LEU A 23 -5.30 -2.03 16.06
CA LEU A 23 -4.31 -2.45 15.08
C LEU A 23 -2.91 -2.23 15.68
N ASP A 24 -2.67 -2.79 16.88
CA ASP A 24 -1.34 -2.86 17.49
C ASP A 24 -0.47 -3.83 16.68
N PHE A 25 -0.22 -3.48 15.41
CA PHE A 25 0.98 -3.86 14.71
C PHE A 25 2.12 -3.12 15.43
N SER A 26 2.53 -3.62 16.61
CA SER A 26 3.86 -3.33 17.11
C SER A 26 4.79 -3.62 15.94
N PRO A 27 5.47 -2.62 15.36
CA PRO A 27 6.26 -2.85 14.16
C PRO A 27 7.32 -3.88 14.55
N ASP A 28 7.13 -5.08 14.02
CA ASP A 28 8.08 -6.15 14.20
C ASP A 28 9.43 -5.70 13.64
N ILE A 29 10.50 -6.43 13.95
CA ILE A 29 11.85 -6.09 13.49
C ILE A 29 11.86 -5.81 11.98
N PHE A 30 11.03 -6.54 11.23
CA PHE A 30 10.87 -6.37 9.80
C PHE A 30 10.30 -4.99 9.44
N ALA A 31 9.20 -4.54 10.03
CA ALA A 31 8.63 -3.22 9.77
C ALA A 31 9.63 -2.09 10.10
N ARG A 32 10.39 -2.22 11.20
CA ARG A 32 11.45 -1.26 11.55
C ARG A 32 12.56 -1.21 10.49
N CYS A 33 13.00 -2.36 9.98
CA CYS A 33 13.97 -2.44 8.89
C CYS A 33 13.45 -1.79 7.60
N VAL A 34 12.17 -2.01 7.25
CA VAL A 34 11.53 -1.35 6.10
C VAL A 34 11.60 0.17 6.23
N LEU A 35 11.14 0.70 7.37
CA LEU A 35 11.11 2.15 7.61
C LEU A 35 12.51 2.77 7.64
N PHE A 36 13.47 2.08 8.24
CA PHE A 36 14.87 2.51 8.23
C PHE A 36 15.39 2.65 6.79
N MET A 37 15.12 1.67 5.94
CA MET A 37 15.57 1.72 4.55
C MET A 37 14.89 2.80 3.72
N VAL A 38 13.59 3.02 3.95
CA VAL A 38 12.86 4.12 3.31
C VAL A 38 13.52 5.46 3.66
N ARG A 39 13.81 5.70 4.94
CA ARG A 39 14.52 6.91 5.40
C ARG A 39 15.97 6.99 4.92
N TRP A 40 16.64 5.87 4.71
CA TRP A 40 17.97 5.87 4.10
C TRP A 40 17.90 6.24 2.62
N ARG A 41 16.97 5.63 1.88
CA ARG A 41 16.77 5.83 0.44
C ARG A 41 16.37 7.28 0.13
N SER A 42 15.68 7.97 1.02
CA SER A 42 15.35 9.39 0.85
C SER A 42 16.57 10.32 0.80
N ARG A 43 17.77 9.82 1.11
CA ARG A 43 19.03 10.57 0.93
C ARG A 43 19.63 10.44 -0.46
N VAL A 44 19.09 9.57 -1.32
CA VAL A 44 19.59 9.35 -2.68
C VAL A 44 18.93 10.36 -3.64
N PRO A 45 19.69 11.03 -4.53
CA PRO A 45 19.10 11.89 -5.55
C PRO A 45 18.03 11.17 -6.38
N GLY A 46 16.92 11.86 -6.65
CA GLY A 46 15.80 11.30 -7.41
C GLY A 46 14.91 10.32 -6.62
N TRP A 47 15.09 10.18 -5.30
CA TRP A 47 14.25 9.29 -4.49
C TRP A 47 12.75 9.60 -4.61
N ARG A 48 12.37 10.89 -4.69
CA ARG A 48 10.97 11.31 -4.81
C ARG A 48 10.30 10.74 -6.05
N ILE A 49 10.98 10.90 -7.18
CA ILE A 49 10.59 10.37 -8.50
C ILE A 49 10.49 8.84 -8.42
N GLN A 50 11.53 8.17 -7.91
CA GLN A 50 11.53 6.71 -7.80
C GLN A 50 10.43 6.17 -6.88
N THR A 51 10.12 6.87 -5.79
CA THR A 51 9.05 6.50 -4.87
C THR A 51 7.69 6.63 -5.52
N MET A 52 7.38 7.76 -6.17
CA MET A 52 6.09 7.92 -6.86
C MET A 52 5.91 6.89 -7.97
N GLY A 53 6.95 6.64 -8.78
CA GLY A 53 6.89 5.61 -9.81
C GLY A 53 6.64 4.21 -9.22
N ARG A 54 7.24 3.88 -8.08
CA ARG A 54 6.98 2.60 -7.39
C ARG A 54 5.57 2.50 -6.82
N LEU A 55 5.05 3.57 -6.22
CA LEU A 55 3.68 3.59 -5.73
C LEU A 55 2.69 3.36 -6.88
N THR A 56 2.84 4.08 -8.01
CA THR A 56 2.03 3.85 -9.22
C THR A 56 2.03 2.38 -9.64
N THR A 57 3.21 1.77 -9.67
CA THR A 57 3.39 0.39 -10.06
C THR A 57 2.74 -0.59 -9.08
N SER A 58 2.81 -0.32 -7.79
CA SER A 58 2.14 -1.10 -6.75
C SER A 58 0.62 -1.08 -6.91
N GLU A 59 0.02 0.10 -7.14
CA GLU A 59 -1.44 0.19 -7.35
C GLU A 59 -1.86 -0.57 -8.62
N ILE A 60 -1.05 -0.50 -9.70
CA ILE A 60 -1.30 -1.29 -10.92
C ILE A 60 -1.28 -2.80 -10.66
N GLU A 61 -0.43 -3.27 -9.75
CA GLU A 61 -0.41 -4.67 -9.33
C GLU A 61 -1.68 -5.03 -8.54
N GLY A 62 -2.10 -4.17 -7.61
CA GLY A 62 -3.36 -4.30 -6.87
C GLY A 62 -4.57 -4.42 -7.79
N ILE A 63 -4.69 -3.53 -8.79
CA ILE A 63 -5.72 -3.55 -9.85
C ILE A 63 -5.80 -4.93 -10.49
N ARG A 64 -4.66 -5.48 -10.94
CA ARG A 64 -4.62 -6.77 -11.66
C ARG A 64 -5.03 -7.93 -10.76
N LEU A 65 -4.62 -7.90 -9.48
CA LEU A 65 -5.00 -8.92 -8.51
C LEU A 65 -6.52 -8.94 -8.28
N ILE A 66 -7.12 -7.77 -8.08
CA ILE A 66 -8.57 -7.64 -7.85
C ILE A 66 -9.35 -8.01 -9.11
N GLU A 67 -8.96 -7.50 -10.29
CA GLU A 67 -9.59 -7.84 -11.58
C GLU A 67 -9.57 -9.35 -11.85
N GLY A 68 -8.44 -10.02 -11.58
CA GLY A 68 -8.31 -11.46 -11.78
C GLY A 68 -9.15 -12.31 -10.81
N ALA A 69 -9.61 -11.73 -9.70
CA ALA A 69 -10.40 -12.41 -8.68
C ALA A 69 -11.89 -12.11 -8.77
N LEU A 70 -12.29 -10.90 -9.20
CA LEU A 70 -13.68 -10.47 -9.29
C LEU A 70 -14.63 -11.49 -9.97
N PRO A 71 -14.27 -12.13 -11.10
CA PRO A 71 -15.12 -13.14 -11.74
C PRO A 71 -15.46 -14.35 -10.85
N LYS A 72 -14.64 -14.63 -9.84
CA LYS A 72 -14.79 -15.78 -8.92
C LYS A 72 -15.61 -15.44 -7.67
N VAL A 73 -15.99 -14.17 -7.48
CA VAL A 73 -16.74 -13.71 -6.32
C VAL A 73 -18.23 -13.91 -6.57
N SER A 74 -18.83 -14.89 -5.89
CA SER A 74 -20.27 -15.18 -5.97
C SER A 74 -21.11 -14.28 -5.05
N ASP A 75 -20.56 -13.87 -3.89
CA ASP A 75 -21.24 -12.96 -2.96
C ASP A 75 -21.32 -11.54 -3.54
N LEU A 76 -22.54 -11.05 -3.81
CA LEU A 76 -22.77 -9.74 -4.44
C LEU A 76 -22.28 -8.57 -3.58
N ARG A 77 -22.37 -8.69 -2.25
CA ARG A 77 -21.90 -7.63 -1.35
C ARG A 77 -20.39 -7.53 -1.40
N MET A 78 -19.69 -8.66 -1.35
CA MET A 78 -18.24 -8.71 -1.49
C MET A 78 -17.79 -8.21 -2.85
N ARG A 79 -18.48 -8.60 -3.93
CA ARG A 79 -18.18 -8.12 -5.28
C ARG A 79 -18.24 -6.59 -5.35
N LYS A 80 -19.31 -5.98 -4.85
CA LYS A 80 -19.46 -4.51 -4.83
C LYS A 80 -18.34 -3.81 -4.06
N ILE A 81 -17.87 -4.40 -2.96
CA ILE A 81 -16.78 -3.83 -2.17
C ILE A 81 -15.45 -3.95 -2.90
N LEU A 82 -15.16 -5.10 -3.53
CA LEU A 82 -13.95 -5.27 -4.35
C LEU A 82 -13.98 -4.41 -5.62
N GLU A 83 -15.14 -4.19 -6.24
CA GLU A 83 -15.28 -3.23 -7.34
C GLU A 83 -14.98 -1.80 -6.89
N LYS A 84 -15.43 -1.43 -5.68
CA LYS A 84 -15.10 -0.13 -5.10
C LYS A 84 -13.61 0.00 -4.80
N HIS A 85 -13.00 -1.04 -4.23
CA HIS A 85 -11.56 -1.12 -3.99
C HIS A 85 -10.80 -0.94 -5.31
N LEU A 86 -11.17 -1.69 -6.35
CA LEU A 86 -10.59 -1.58 -7.69
C LEU A 86 -10.70 -0.17 -8.29
N GLU A 87 -11.82 0.53 -8.07
CA GLU A 87 -11.96 1.93 -8.47
C GLU A 87 -10.98 2.85 -7.73
N ASP A 88 -10.81 2.64 -6.42
CA ASP A 88 -9.87 3.39 -5.61
C ASP A 88 -8.42 3.17 -6.05
N GLU A 89 -8.02 1.91 -6.29
CA GLU A 89 -6.70 1.54 -6.80
C GLU A 89 -6.38 2.22 -8.14
N ARG A 90 -7.35 2.24 -9.07
CA ARG A 90 -7.21 2.94 -10.36
C ARG A 90 -6.97 4.43 -10.17
N ARG A 91 -7.71 5.04 -9.25
CA ARG A 91 -7.55 6.45 -8.92
C ARG A 91 -6.19 6.71 -8.28
N HIS A 92 -5.73 5.86 -7.36
CA HIS A 92 -4.40 5.99 -6.74
C HIS A 92 -3.29 5.85 -7.77
N ALA A 93 -3.37 4.85 -8.65
CA ALA A 93 -2.43 4.65 -9.75
C ALA A 93 -2.34 5.89 -10.64
N SER A 94 -3.47 6.49 -11.02
CA SER A 94 -3.51 7.72 -11.83
C SER A 94 -2.84 8.87 -11.11
N VAL A 95 -3.24 9.12 -9.85
CA VAL A 95 -2.74 10.26 -9.05
C VAL A 95 -1.23 10.15 -8.83
N PHE A 96 -0.72 8.98 -8.45
CA PHE A 96 0.72 8.79 -8.28
C PHE A 96 1.45 8.84 -9.62
N GLY A 97 0.85 8.30 -10.69
CA GLY A 97 1.44 8.32 -12.03
C GLY A 97 1.58 9.74 -12.59
N GLU A 98 0.57 10.58 -12.38
CA GLU A 98 0.60 12.01 -12.72
C GLU A 98 1.67 12.73 -11.88
N ARG A 99 1.70 12.51 -10.56
CA ARG A 99 2.71 13.16 -9.71
C ARG A 99 4.12 12.72 -10.05
N TYR A 100 4.31 11.45 -10.39
CA TYR A 100 5.58 10.91 -10.89
C TYR A 100 6.07 11.68 -12.13
N LYS A 101 5.20 11.87 -13.13
CA LYS A 101 5.52 12.66 -14.34
C LYS A 101 5.90 14.10 -14.00
N CYS A 102 5.12 14.77 -13.17
CA CYS A 102 5.41 16.15 -12.76
C CYS A 102 6.78 16.26 -12.08
N LEU A 103 7.13 15.32 -11.20
CA LEU A 103 8.43 15.32 -10.54
C LEU A 103 9.59 15.08 -11.52
N GLN A 104 9.38 14.31 -12.60
CA GLN A 104 10.38 14.17 -13.66
C GLN A 104 10.59 15.48 -14.41
N GLU A 105 9.50 16.15 -14.80
CA GLU A 105 9.53 17.44 -15.49
C GLU A 105 10.18 18.53 -14.63
N GLU A 106 9.81 18.62 -13.34
CA GLU A 106 10.41 19.54 -12.36
C GLU A 106 11.93 19.32 -12.21
N ALA A 107 12.39 18.08 -12.38
CA ALA A 107 13.80 17.72 -12.34
C ALA A 107 14.52 17.89 -13.70
N GLY A 108 13.83 18.37 -14.73
CA GLY A 108 14.36 18.49 -16.09
C GLY A 108 14.69 17.14 -16.75
N LEU A 109 14.06 16.06 -16.28
CA LEU A 109 14.23 14.73 -16.83
C LEU A 109 13.17 14.45 -17.90
N GLU A 110 13.52 13.62 -18.87
CA GLU A 110 12.54 13.07 -19.80
C GLU A 110 11.51 12.23 -19.03
N VAL A 111 10.23 12.42 -19.36
CA VAL A 111 9.14 11.64 -18.79
C VAL A 111 9.27 10.20 -19.24
N GLN A 112 9.40 9.29 -18.27
CA GLN A 112 9.54 7.86 -18.52
C GLN A 112 8.35 7.14 -17.89
N PRO A 113 7.92 5.97 -18.40
CA PRO A 113 6.91 5.18 -17.70
C PRO A 113 7.41 4.78 -16.30
N PRO A 114 6.49 4.50 -15.36
CA PRO A 114 6.87 3.93 -14.07
C PRO A 114 7.53 2.56 -14.29
N PRO A 115 8.42 2.12 -13.37
CA PRO A 115 9.06 0.82 -13.48
C PRO A 115 8.01 -0.30 -13.57
N PRO A 116 8.29 -1.41 -14.29
CA PRO A 116 7.32 -2.49 -14.42
C PRO A 116 7.00 -3.13 -13.06
N ALA A 117 5.74 -3.51 -12.86
CA ALA A 117 5.31 -4.24 -11.68
C ALA A 117 5.93 -5.62 -11.64
N ILE A 118 6.28 -6.09 -10.44
CA ILE A 118 6.67 -7.48 -10.25
C ILE A 118 5.38 -8.29 -10.28
N SER A 119 5.04 -8.81 -11.47
CA SER A 119 3.78 -9.53 -11.65
C SER A 119 3.70 -10.74 -10.74
N GLN A 120 2.67 -10.79 -9.88
CA GLN A 120 2.31 -12.01 -9.19
C GLN A 120 1.56 -12.95 -10.13
N THR A 121 2.15 -14.11 -10.36
CA THR A 121 1.52 -15.19 -11.14
C THR A 121 0.61 -16.08 -10.30
N LYS A 122 0.62 -15.90 -8.96
CA LYS A 122 -0.18 -16.70 -8.04
C LYS A 122 -1.66 -16.42 -8.27
N ARG A 123 -2.43 -17.50 -8.45
CA ARG A 123 -3.89 -17.44 -8.44
C ARG A 123 -4.37 -17.61 -7.01
N PHE A 124 -4.96 -16.56 -6.45
CA PHE A 124 -5.56 -16.61 -5.12
C PHE A 124 -6.98 -17.19 -5.17
N THR A 125 -7.34 -17.96 -4.15
CA THR A 125 -8.74 -18.08 -3.72
C THR A 125 -9.24 -16.74 -3.15
N ILE A 126 -10.55 -16.56 -3.02
CA ILE A 126 -11.09 -15.31 -2.45
C ILE A 126 -10.63 -15.09 -1.00
N LEU A 127 -10.57 -16.16 -0.20
CA LEU A 127 -10.09 -16.09 1.17
C LEU A 127 -8.61 -15.68 1.22
N GLU A 128 -7.75 -16.31 0.41
CA GLU A 128 -6.34 -15.94 0.36
C GLU A 128 -6.12 -14.52 -0.18
N LEU A 129 -6.93 -14.07 -1.14
CA LEU A 129 -6.86 -12.70 -1.63
C LEU A 129 -7.18 -11.70 -0.52
N VAL A 130 -8.29 -11.88 0.21
CA VAL A 130 -8.67 -10.96 1.29
C VAL A 130 -7.61 -10.93 2.38
N ALA A 131 -7.02 -12.09 2.73
CA ALA A 131 -5.90 -12.14 3.68
C ALA A 131 -4.63 -11.46 3.14
N TYR A 132 -4.38 -11.56 1.83
CA TYR A 132 -3.27 -10.89 1.19
C TYR A 132 -3.45 -9.36 1.19
N LEU A 133 -4.63 -8.88 0.80
CA LEU A 133 -5.00 -7.46 0.82
C LEU A 133 -4.90 -6.90 2.25
N GLU A 134 -5.43 -7.59 3.28
CA GLU A 134 -5.31 -7.14 4.68
C GLU A 134 -3.85 -6.82 5.07
N VAL A 135 -2.91 -7.69 4.69
CA VAL A 135 -1.48 -7.52 4.99
C VAL A 135 -0.87 -6.37 4.16
N GLN A 136 -1.21 -6.29 2.87
CA GLN A 136 -0.71 -5.23 2.00
C GLN A 136 -1.22 -3.85 2.44
N GLU A 137 -2.52 -3.67 2.66
CA GLU A 137 -3.08 -2.34 2.99
C GLU A 137 -2.61 -1.86 4.35
N SER A 138 -2.53 -2.76 5.33
CA SER A 138 -1.99 -2.44 6.66
C SER A 138 -0.55 -1.91 6.56
N ARG A 139 0.25 -2.47 5.65
CA ARG A 139 1.60 -1.98 5.41
C ARG A 139 1.63 -0.71 4.57
N ALA A 140 0.79 -0.62 3.54
CA ALA A 140 0.68 0.54 2.68
C ALA A 140 0.42 1.79 3.55
N ILE A 141 -0.48 1.71 4.53
CA ILE A 141 -0.72 2.77 5.52
C ILE A 141 0.58 3.21 6.19
N ALA A 142 1.34 2.29 6.78
CA ALA A 142 2.56 2.64 7.51
C ALA A 142 3.65 3.25 6.60
N LEU A 143 3.77 2.73 5.37
CA LEU A 143 4.68 3.26 4.36
C LEU A 143 4.27 4.65 3.90
N LEU A 144 3.00 4.84 3.59
CA LEU A 144 2.43 6.11 3.14
C LEU A 144 2.54 7.17 4.25
N GLU A 145 2.29 6.82 5.52
CA GLU A 145 2.50 7.73 6.65
C GLU A 145 3.98 8.17 6.72
N THR A 146 4.92 7.24 6.53
CA THR A 146 6.36 7.57 6.48
C THR A 146 6.71 8.41 5.26
N TYR A 147 6.11 8.16 4.10
CA TYR A 147 6.34 8.98 2.92
C TYR A 147 5.76 10.38 3.10
N ALA A 148 4.58 10.54 3.72
CA ALA A 148 4.03 11.86 4.03
C ALA A 148 5.01 12.69 4.87
N GLU A 149 5.66 12.09 5.88
CA GLU A 149 6.73 12.74 6.65
C GLU A 149 7.92 13.13 5.76
N LEU A 150 8.40 12.22 4.89
CA LEU A 150 9.59 12.46 4.07
C LEU A 150 9.35 13.45 2.91
N PHE A 151 8.10 13.63 2.50
CA PHE A 151 7.68 14.61 1.51
C PHE A 151 7.31 15.97 2.13
N GLU A 152 7.70 16.23 3.38
CA GLU A 152 7.56 17.55 3.99
C GLU A 152 8.11 18.67 3.07
N GLY A 153 7.31 19.72 2.88
CA GLY A 153 7.56 20.81 1.94
C GLY A 153 7.06 20.58 0.50
N ASP A 154 6.49 19.41 0.19
CA ASP A 154 5.78 19.13 -1.06
C ASP A 154 4.28 18.90 -0.79
N ASP A 155 3.56 20.01 -0.58
CA ASP A 155 2.15 20.01 -0.15
C ASP A 155 1.24 19.20 -1.08
N LYS A 156 1.51 19.24 -2.39
CA LYS A 156 0.74 18.50 -3.39
C LYS A 156 0.90 17.00 -3.17
N THR A 157 2.14 16.52 -3.04
CA THR A 157 2.40 15.10 -2.80
C THR A 157 1.84 14.64 -1.45
N VAL A 158 2.02 15.43 -0.40
CA VAL A 158 1.48 15.13 0.95
C VAL A 158 -0.05 15.04 0.92
N ALA A 159 -0.73 15.93 0.19
CA ALA A 159 -2.18 15.87 0.04
C ALA A 159 -2.66 14.59 -0.65
N HIS A 160 -1.97 14.16 -1.72
CA HIS A 160 -2.28 12.91 -2.41
C HIS A 160 -2.08 11.68 -1.51
N ILE A 161 -0.93 11.59 -0.84
CA ILE A 161 -0.63 10.51 0.10
C ILE A 161 -1.66 10.46 1.24
N THR A 162 -1.99 11.62 1.83
CA THR A 162 -2.95 11.70 2.94
C THR A 162 -4.35 11.26 2.53
N ARG A 163 -4.77 11.57 1.30
CA ARG A 163 -6.03 11.06 0.75
C ARG A 163 -5.97 9.54 0.59
N ASN A 164 -4.89 9.02 0.01
CA ASN A 164 -4.72 7.58 -0.19
C ASN A 164 -4.79 6.83 1.16
N ILE A 165 -4.08 7.28 2.20
CA ILE A 165 -4.12 6.68 3.56
C ILE A 165 -5.55 6.49 4.09
N LYS A 166 -6.51 7.37 3.75
CA LYS A 166 -7.90 7.22 4.17
C LYS A 166 -8.59 6.04 3.49
N ASP A 167 -8.31 5.85 2.21
CA ASP A 167 -8.84 4.74 1.41
C ASP A 167 -8.23 3.42 1.93
N GLU A 168 -6.91 3.38 2.12
CA GLU A 168 -6.22 2.19 2.65
C GLU A 168 -6.72 1.78 4.04
N LYS A 169 -6.99 2.75 4.93
CA LYS A 169 -7.57 2.46 6.24
C LYS A 169 -8.95 1.82 6.12
N PHE A 170 -9.74 2.23 5.13
CA PHE A 170 -11.03 1.61 4.88
C PHE A 170 -10.85 0.17 4.35
N HIS A 171 -9.98 -0.05 3.36
CA HIS A 171 -9.73 -1.39 2.80
C HIS A 171 -9.14 -2.36 3.83
N ALA A 172 -8.15 -1.93 4.61
CA ALA A 172 -7.56 -2.71 5.71
C ALA A 172 -8.61 -3.07 6.77
N THR A 173 -9.47 -2.13 7.16
CA THR A 173 -10.53 -2.39 8.14
C THR A 173 -11.56 -3.38 7.60
N TRP A 174 -11.97 -3.21 6.34
CA TRP A 174 -12.95 -4.10 5.73
C TRP A 174 -12.43 -5.52 5.57
N THR A 175 -11.22 -5.69 5.02
CA THR A 175 -10.59 -7.01 4.85
C THR A 175 -10.44 -7.72 6.20
N HIS A 176 -10.00 -7.00 7.23
CA HIS A 176 -9.94 -7.51 8.59
C HIS A 176 -11.31 -8.02 9.08
N LEU A 177 -12.35 -7.18 9.00
CA LEU A 177 -13.69 -7.56 9.44
C LEU A 177 -14.26 -8.75 8.67
N GLN A 178 -13.96 -8.86 7.38
CA GLN A 178 -14.38 -10.00 6.57
C GLN A 178 -13.69 -11.30 7.01
N LEU A 179 -12.40 -11.25 7.35
CA LEU A 179 -11.67 -12.41 7.87
C LEU A 179 -12.18 -12.81 9.25
N GLU A 180 -12.43 -11.85 10.15
CA GLU A 180 -13.01 -12.12 11.47
C GLU A 180 -14.42 -12.71 11.37
N ARG A 181 -15.20 -12.30 10.38
CA ARG A 181 -16.49 -12.93 10.07
C ARG A 181 -16.31 -14.39 9.67
N TRP A 182 -15.38 -14.71 8.76
CA TRP A 182 -15.12 -16.09 8.36
C TRP A 182 -14.60 -16.97 9.50
N ILE A 183 -13.82 -16.40 10.43
CA ILE A 183 -13.44 -17.09 11.67
C ILE A 183 -14.69 -17.50 12.46
N LYS A 184 -15.65 -16.58 12.66
CA LYS A 184 -16.92 -16.87 13.35
C LYS A 184 -17.79 -17.89 12.61
N GLU A 185 -17.64 -17.99 11.30
CA GLU A 185 -18.31 -18.99 10.44
C GLU A 185 -17.58 -20.35 10.43
N GLY A 186 -16.50 -20.51 11.21
CA GLY A 186 -15.80 -21.78 11.40
C GLY A 186 -14.55 -21.99 10.51
N LEU A 187 -14.14 -20.98 9.75
CA LEU A 187 -12.98 -21.04 8.84
C LEU A 187 -11.66 -20.57 9.50
N GLU A 188 -11.52 -20.75 10.81
CA GLU A 188 -10.40 -20.19 11.57
C GLU A 188 -9.04 -20.70 11.07
N ARG A 189 -8.95 -22.00 10.75
CA ARG A 189 -7.70 -22.63 10.32
C ARG A 189 -7.26 -22.10 8.95
N GLU A 190 -8.20 -21.95 8.03
CA GLU A 190 -8.01 -21.44 6.67
C GLU A 190 -7.58 -19.97 6.71
N VAL A 191 -8.26 -19.15 7.50
CA VAL A 191 -7.92 -17.74 7.69
C VAL A 191 -6.51 -17.59 8.27
N LYS A 192 -6.16 -18.37 9.30
CA LYS A 192 -4.79 -18.35 9.87
C LYS A 192 -3.74 -18.77 8.85
N ALA A 193 -4.00 -19.83 8.08
CA ALA A 193 -3.08 -20.31 7.05
C ALA A 193 -2.87 -19.27 5.94
N ALA A 194 -3.95 -18.63 5.49
CA ALA A 194 -3.92 -17.58 4.47
C ALA A 194 -3.16 -16.34 4.96
N ARG A 195 -3.45 -15.84 6.18
CA ARG A 195 -2.69 -14.73 6.80
C ARG A 195 -1.21 -15.07 6.92
N ALA A 196 -0.87 -16.29 7.34
CA ALA A 196 0.53 -16.72 7.44
C ALA A 196 1.22 -16.74 6.07
N GLU A 197 0.55 -17.23 5.03
CA GLU A 197 1.09 -17.25 3.67
C GLU A 197 1.21 -15.85 3.05
N ALA A 198 0.23 -14.99 3.28
CA ALA A 198 0.29 -13.58 2.89
C ALA A 198 1.53 -12.90 3.49
N ASN A 199 1.74 -13.02 4.80
CA ASN A 199 2.92 -12.52 5.49
C ASN A 199 4.23 -13.11 4.94
N ARG A 200 4.29 -14.41 4.61
CA ARG A 200 5.49 -15.02 4.02
C ARG A 200 5.79 -14.47 2.63
N THR A 201 4.78 -14.39 1.78
CA THR A 201 4.91 -13.89 0.40
C THR A 201 5.44 -12.47 0.40
N ASP A 202 4.81 -11.65 1.22
CA ASP A 202 5.16 -10.25 1.41
C ASP A 202 6.59 -10.06 1.98
N ARG A 203 6.98 -10.82 3.02
CA ARG A 203 8.35 -10.79 3.54
C ARG A 203 9.38 -11.22 2.49
N ARG A 204 9.09 -12.23 1.67
CA ARG A 204 9.96 -12.66 0.57
C ARG A 204 10.14 -11.54 -0.45
N ALA A 205 9.07 -10.87 -0.86
CA ALA A 205 9.12 -9.75 -1.79
C ALA A 205 10.04 -8.64 -1.28
N PHE A 206 9.90 -8.28 0.00
CA PHE A 206 10.80 -7.33 0.65
C PHE A 206 12.26 -7.79 0.66
N TRP A 207 12.55 -9.03 1.05
CA TRP A 207 13.93 -9.52 1.10
C TRP A 207 14.58 -9.52 -0.28
N MET A 208 13.83 -9.85 -1.33
CA MET A 208 14.32 -9.74 -2.71
C MET A 208 14.67 -8.30 -3.07
N GLN A 209 13.80 -7.33 -2.72
CA GLN A 209 14.10 -5.91 -2.92
C GLN A 209 15.32 -5.45 -2.09
N PHE A 210 15.44 -5.92 -0.85
CA PHE A 210 16.55 -5.61 0.04
C PHE A 210 17.89 -6.13 -0.47
N PHE A 211 17.96 -7.39 -0.89
CA PHE A 211 19.21 -7.96 -1.42
C PHE A 211 19.61 -7.35 -2.76
N SER A 212 18.63 -6.98 -3.60
CA SER A 212 18.91 -6.18 -4.79
C SER A 212 19.55 -4.84 -4.42
N PHE A 213 19.03 -4.17 -3.38
CA PHE A 213 19.60 -2.92 -2.88
C PHE A 213 21.01 -3.09 -2.28
N ILE A 214 21.24 -4.10 -1.42
CA ILE A 214 22.57 -4.37 -0.84
C ILE A 214 23.61 -4.57 -1.93
N ARG A 215 23.29 -5.28 -3.01
CA ARG A 215 24.26 -5.52 -4.10
C ARG A 215 24.76 -4.23 -4.76
N VAL A 216 23.98 -3.15 -4.71
CA VAL A 216 24.34 -1.86 -5.32
C VAL A 216 25.10 -0.96 -4.34
N MET A 217 24.95 -1.16 -3.03
CA MET A 217 25.57 -0.33 -1.97
C MET A 217 27.10 -0.22 -2.06
N PRO A 218 27.89 -1.29 -2.28
CA PRO A 218 29.35 -1.19 -2.41
C PRO A 218 29.78 -0.24 -3.53
N SER A 219 29.06 -0.22 -4.65
CA SER A 219 29.37 0.68 -5.77
C SER A 219 29.15 2.17 -5.44
N LEU A 220 28.23 2.48 -4.52
CA LEU A 220 27.98 3.84 -4.05
C LEU A 220 29.01 4.29 -3.00
N ILE A 221 29.50 3.36 -2.18
CA ILE A 221 30.60 3.59 -1.23
C ILE A 221 31.91 3.86 -1.99
N VAL A 222 32.22 3.05 -3.00
CA VAL A 222 33.45 3.18 -3.81
C VAL A 222 33.46 4.46 -4.66
N LYS A 223 32.29 4.91 -5.14
CA LYS A 223 32.18 6.16 -5.95
C LYS A 223 32.26 7.45 -5.12
N GLY A 224 32.54 7.39 -3.82
CA GLY A 224 32.79 8.59 -3.02
C GLY A 224 31.55 9.44 -2.71
N TYR A 225 30.34 8.86 -2.70
CA TYR A 225 29.12 9.55 -2.27
C TYR A 225 28.96 9.61 -0.74
N MET A 226 29.72 8.79 0.00
CA MET A 226 29.70 8.74 1.48
C MET A 226 30.10 10.08 2.17
N PRO A 227 31.16 10.80 1.74
CA PRO A 227 31.56 12.06 2.40
C PRO A 227 30.51 13.17 2.30
N GLN A 228 29.62 13.13 1.31
CA GLN A 228 28.55 14.12 1.14
C GLN A 228 27.35 13.84 2.06
N LEU A 229 27.11 12.57 2.43
CA LEU A 229 26.03 12.17 3.34
C LEU A 229 26.28 12.60 4.80
N PHE A 230 27.51 12.97 5.15
CA PHE A 230 27.90 13.45 6.49
C PHE A 230 28.30 14.93 6.53
N ARG A 231 28.26 15.65 5.40
CA ARG A 231 28.42 17.11 5.43
C ARG A 231 27.12 17.69 6.00
N LYS A 232 27.21 18.26 7.20
CA LYS A 232 26.15 19.10 7.77
C LYS A 232 25.75 20.14 6.71
N THR A 233 24.48 20.16 6.35
CA THR A 233 23.91 21.25 5.54
C THR A 233 24.26 22.56 6.25
N PRO A 234 24.86 23.56 5.57
CA PRO A 234 25.03 24.86 6.17
C PRO A 234 23.64 25.39 6.56
N ALA A 235 23.54 25.99 7.75
CA ALA A 235 22.29 26.58 8.22
C ALA A 235 21.81 27.63 7.19
N PRO A 236 20.50 27.70 6.92
CA PRO A 236 19.97 28.78 6.09
C PRO A 236 20.29 30.12 6.77
N MET A 237 20.87 31.04 6.01
CA MET A 237 21.02 32.45 6.41
C MET A 237 19.66 33.14 6.39
#